data_AF-A0A4V1VK10-F1
#
_entry.id   AF-A0A4V1VK10-F1
#
_cell.length_a   1.000
_cell.length_b   1.000
_cell.length_c   1.000
_cell.angle_alpha   90.00
_cell.angle_beta   90.00
_cell.angle_gamma   90.00
#
_symmetry.space_group_name_H-M   'P 1'
#
loop_
_entity.id
_entity.type
_entity.pdbx_description
1 polymer ?
#
loop_
_entity_poly.entity_id
_entity_poly.type
_entity_poly.pdbx_seq_one_letter_code
_entity_poly.pdbx_strand_id
1 'polypeptide(L)' 'MREYLVVFGVALGVTYLLASIARMLASRFGAVARVRDRDVHSIPTPYFGGP' A
#
# COMPACT_ATOMS: atom_id res chain seq x y z
N MET A 1 -4.11 -29.13 -0.48
CA MET A 1 -2.82 -28.38 -0.50
C MET A 1 -2.69 -27.56 -1.78
N ARG A 2 -2.99 -28.15 -2.95
CA ARG A 2 -3.02 -27.46 -4.24
C ARG A 2 -3.95 -26.24 -4.25
N GLU A 3 -5.11 -26.35 -3.63
CA GLU A 3 -6.13 -25.31 -3.55
C GLU A 3 -5.64 -24.08 -2.78
N TYR A 4 -4.89 -24.31 -1.68
CA TYR A 4 -4.29 -23.23 -0.89
C TYR A 4 -3.22 -22.46 -1.66
N LEU A 5 -2.42 -23.15 -2.49
CA LEU A 5 -1.43 -22.49 -3.35
C LEU A 5 -2.10 -21.60 -4.41
N VAL A 6 -3.23 -22.05 -4.97
CA VAL A 6 -4.01 -21.24 -5.92
C VAL A 6 -4.59 -20.02 -5.22
N VAL A 7 -5.22 -20.17 -4.05
CA VAL A 7 -5.75 -19.05 -3.28
C VAL A 7 -4.64 -18.07 -2.86
N PHE A 8 -3.49 -18.59 -2.44
CA PHE A 8 -2.33 -17.77 -2.09
C PHE A 8 -1.81 -16.96 -3.27
N GLY A 9 -1.69 -17.57 -4.45
CA GLY A 9 -1.28 -16.88 -5.67
C GLY A 9 -2.29 -15.79 -6.09
N VAL A 10 -3.59 -16.09 -6.02
CA VAL A 10 -4.65 -15.11 -6.29
C VAL A 10 -4.59 -13.95 -5.28
N ALA A 11 -4.47 -14.25 -3.99
CA ALA A 11 -4.37 -13.24 -2.94
C ALA A 11 -3.16 -12.32 -3.17
N LEU A 12 -1.98 -12.89 -3.46
CA LEU A 12 -0.78 -12.11 -3.79
C LEU A 12 -1.01 -11.19 -4.99
N GLY A 13 -1.57 -11.72 -6.08
CA GLY A 13 -1.83 -10.94 -7.29
C GLY A 13 -2.81 -9.80 -7.03
N VAL A 14 -3.94 -10.10 -6.38
CA VAL A 14 -4.98 -9.11 -6.04
C VAL A 14 -4.41 -8.04 -5.10
N THR A 15 -3.71 -8.43 -4.04
CA THR A 15 -3.10 -7.49 -3.08
C THR A 15 -2.09 -6.59 -3.76
N TYR A 16 -1.22 -7.12 -4.63
CA TYR A 16 -0.22 -6.33 -5.34
C TYR A 16 -0.85 -5.27 -6.26
N LEU A 17 -1.88 -5.67 -7.01
CA LEU A 17 -2.60 -4.76 -7.91
C LEU A 17 -3.38 -3.70 -7.15
N LEU A 18 -4.14 -4.10 -6.12
CA LEU A 18 -4.93 -3.16 -5.31
C LEU A 18 -4.04 -2.21 -4.51
N ALA A 19 -2.87 -2.63 -4.03
CA ALA A 19 -1.93 -1.75 -3.34
C ALA A 19 -1.47 -0.59 -4.22
N SER A 20 -1.23 -0.85 -5.51
CA SER A 20 -0.86 0.19 -6.48
C SER A 20 -1.99 1.21 -6.71
N ILE A 21 -3.23 0.73 -6.82
CA ILE A 21 -4.42 1.58 -6.94
C ILE A 21 -4.61 2.40 -5.66
N ALA A 22 -4.47 1.77 -4.49
CA ALA A 22 -4.56 2.45 -3.21
C ALA A 22 -3.54 3.59 -3.11
N ARG A 23 -2.29 3.39 -3.54
CA ARG A 23 -1.27 4.45 -3.58
C ARG A 23 -1.68 5.61 -4.48
N MET A 24 -2.27 5.32 -5.65
CA MET A 24 -2.75 6.35 -6.57
C MET A 24 -3.90 7.16 -5.96
N LEU A 25 -4.85 6.48 -5.33
CA LEU A 25 -5.95 7.12 -4.61
C LEU A 25 -5.43 7.92 -3.41
N ALA A 26 -4.40 7.45 -2.69
CA ALA A 26 -3.83 8.15 -1.54
C ALA A 26 -3.23 9.49 -1.95
N SER A 27 -2.50 9.50 -3.07
CA SER A 27 -2.00 10.74 -3.67
C SER A 27 -3.13 11.67 -4.11
N ARG A 28 -4.23 11.13 -4.65
CA ARG A 28 -5.36 11.92 -5.17
C ARG A 28 -6.24 12.52 -4.08
N PHE A 29 -6.46 11.78 -2.99
CA PHE A 29 -7.25 12.23 -1.84
C PHE A 29 -6.41 12.98 -0.79
N GLY A 30 -5.09 13.08 -0.97
CA GLY A 30 -4.21 13.76 -0.03
C GLY A 30 -3.94 12.98 1.26
N ALA A 31 -4.15 11.66 1.26
CA ALA A 31 -3.79 10.78 2.37
C ALA A 31 -2.28 10.54 2.36
N VAL A 32 -1.53 11.55 2.77
CA VAL A 32 -0.06 11.57 2.76
C VAL A 32 0.46 11.73 4.17
N ALA A 33 1.45 10.91 4.54
CA ALA A 33 2.00 10.93 5.88
C ALA A 33 2.83 12.20 6.07
N ARG A 34 2.62 12.91 7.18
CA ARG A 34 3.49 14.02 7.53
C ARG A 34 4.87 13.48 7.90
N VAL A 35 5.89 14.09 7.30
CA VAL A 35 7.30 13.87 7.65
C VAL A 35 7.52 14.36 9.07
N ARG A 36 8.09 13.50 9.92
CA ARG A 36 8.46 13.83 11.30
C ARG A 36 9.95 14.14 11.35
N ASP A 37 10.39 14.87 12.38
CA ASP A 37 11.81 15.24 12.52
C ASP A 37 12.76 14.04 12.68
N ARG A 38 12.22 12.86 13.02
CA ARG A 38 12.95 11.58 13.11
C ARG A 38 13.00 10.80 11.80
N ASP A 39 12.20 11.17 10.81
CA ASP A 39 12.06 10.40 9.58
C ASP A 39 13.18 10.79 8.61
N VAL A 40 13.85 9.80 8.02
CA VAL A 40 14.91 10.02 7.02
C VAL A 40 14.38 10.52 5.67
N HIS A 41 13.06 10.41 5.44
CA HIS A 41 12.43 10.79 4.19
C HIS A 41 12.03 12.26 4.21
N SER A 42 12.61 13.07 3.33
CA SER A 42 12.25 14.49 3.16
C SER A 42 10.93 14.70 2.39
N ILE A 43 10.41 13.64 1.74
CA ILE A 43 9.24 13.69 0.87
C ILE A 43 8.08 12.94 1.52
N PRO A 44 6.88 13.55 1.63
CA PRO A 44 5.73 12.90 2.25
C PRO A 44 5.24 11.74 1.39
N THR A 45 5.03 10.58 2.02
CA THR A 45 4.69 9.33 1.32
C THR A 45 3.18 9.09 1.33
N PRO A 46 2.54 8.81 0.17
CA PRO A 46 1.12 8.49 0.10
C PRO A 46 0.85 7.16 0.81
N TYR A 47 -0.07 7.18 1.78
CA TYR A 47 -0.37 6.02 2.63
C TYR A 47 -1.87 5.86 2.88
N PHE A 48 -2.34 4.61 2.72
CA PHE A 48 -3.62 4.13 3.23
C PHE A 48 -3.44 2.89 4.11
N GLY A 49 -2.25 2.72 4.67
CA GLY A 49 -1.97 1.64 5.62
C GLY A 49 -2.73 1.82 6.94
N GLY A 50 -2.91 0.72 7.68
CA GLY A 50 -3.45 0.74 9.04
C GLY A 50 -2.53 1.47 10.04
N PRO A 51 -3.00 1.68 11.29
CA PRO A 51 -2.26 2.39 12.34
C PRO A 51 -0.90 1.74 12.67
#